data_AF-A0A672YAS2-F1
#
_entry.id   AF-A0A672YAS2-F1
#
_cell.length_a   1.000
_cell.length_b   1.000
_cell.length_c   1.000
_cell.angle_alpha   90.00
_cell.angle_beta   90.00
_cell.angle_gamma   90.00
#
_symmetry.space_group_name_H-M   'P 1'
#
loop_
_entity.id
_entity.type
_entity.pdbx_description
1 polymer ?
#
loop_
_entity_poly.entity_id
_entity_poly.type
_entity_poly.pdbx_seq_one_letter_code
_entity_poly.pdbx_strand_id
1 'polypeptide(L)'
;GLNYCKSVANCEHYCWAFTLAITLSVMMKPCLFVSGKKSDDPRHPDYVPSLFSFTSTTDKTQAVRNLERYLQFQNVCDNKNRELAATALLNINQSPVIKQEEHEEEIQVKIETGVQWTEVQTEETHNDIASLYEQIKSLNIECQSLRDKVHTLESELKRRTLDASQFDDSKMKYFTGLPNLQTFMLVLSYVSSVFPATTKQSLKPTQELLLTLMKLRLNLSEDFLGYLFGIHQSTVSRVFRRWINVMASRLHPLILWPEREDLRRSLPMCFQKFFKNCVGIIDCFELFIERPSDLTARAQTWSNHKQHNTIKFLISVTPQGSISFVSKAWGGCVTDKHLTEHSGFLDKLLPGDLVLANQGFMIEDSVGLFCAELTPPQGKKQLSQKEIESAQEISRVKIPVEKVIRMLRQKYTILGSTLSASLIRLEQSGQVEDSLINKIVLTCCALCNMCKSTVPSD
;
A
#
# COMPACT_ATOMS: atom_id res chain seq x y z
N GLY A 1 34.33 -6.02 44.78
CA GLY A 1 34.02 -4.99 43.76
C GLY A 1 32.70 -5.23 43.05
N LEU A 2 31.58 -5.32 43.78
CA LEU A 2 30.22 -5.41 43.19
C LEU A 2 29.27 -4.33 43.72
N ASN A 3 29.77 -3.41 44.57
CA ASN A 3 29.00 -2.29 45.12
C ASN A 3 29.44 -0.91 44.59
N TYR A 4 30.37 -0.84 43.64
CA TYR A 4 30.83 0.44 43.06
C TYR A 4 30.25 0.75 41.66
N CYS A 5 29.66 -0.23 40.97
CA CYS A 5 29.05 0.00 39.65
C CYS A 5 27.58 0.44 39.67
N LYS A 6 26.89 0.39 40.82
CA LYS A 6 25.51 0.92 40.94
C LYS A 6 25.44 2.42 41.23
N SER A 7 26.55 3.04 41.67
CA SER A 7 26.57 4.47 41.99
C SER A 7 26.84 5.37 40.78
N VAL A 8 27.47 4.84 39.71
CA VAL A 8 27.76 5.62 38.50
C VAL A 8 26.57 5.66 37.54
N ALA A 9 25.77 4.59 37.49
CA ALA A 9 24.57 4.52 36.65
C ALA A 9 23.42 5.45 37.11
N ASN A 10 23.36 5.80 38.40
CA ASN A 10 22.37 6.75 38.90
C ASN A 10 22.77 8.22 38.72
N CYS A 11 24.06 8.57 38.59
CA CYS A 11 24.43 9.95 38.29
C CYS A 11 24.18 10.33 36.81
N GLU A 12 24.34 9.39 35.88
CA GLU A 12 24.10 9.65 34.45
C GLU A 12 22.61 9.80 34.12
N HIS A 13 21.72 9.04 34.76
CA HIS A 13 20.28 9.17 34.55
C HIS A 13 19.69 10.49 35.07
N TYR A 14 20.22 11.03 36.18
CA TYR A 14 19.79 12.32 36.69
C TYR A 14 20.38 13.49 35.89
N CYS A 15 21.62 13.38 35.39
CA CYS A 15 22.21 14.39 34.50
C CYS A 15 21.47 14.47 33.16
N TRP A 16 21.08 13.34 32.56
CA TRP A 16 20.30 13.34 31.31
C TRP A 16 18.88 13.86 31.51
N ALA A 17 18.21 13.55 32.63
CA ALA A 17 16.88 14.09 32.93
C ALA A 17 16.89 15.60 33.21
N PHE A 18 17.92 16.12 33.89
CA PHE A 18 18.07 17.56 34.13
C PHE A 18 18.44 18.32 32.84
N THR A 19 19.26 17.72 31.98
CA THR A 19 19.62 18.30 30.69
C THR A 19 18.45 18.26 29.70
N LEU A 20 17.60 17.23 29.73
CA LEU A 20 16.37 17.15 28.93
C LEU A 20 15.29 18.14 29.42
N ALA A 21 15.17 18.36 30.74
CA ALA A 21 14.22 19.34 31.30
C ALA A 21 14.64 20.79 31.02
N ILE A 22 15.93 21.09 31.06
CA ILE A 22 16.48 22.41 30.71
C ILE A 22 16.42 22.65 29.20
N THR A 23 16.67 21.63 28.36
CA THR A 23 16.51 21.77 26.90
C THR A 23 15.04 21.86 26.45
N LEU A 24 14.10 21.20 27.14
CA LEU A 24 12.65 21.40 26.91
C LEU A 24 12.14 22.75 27.40
N SER A 25 12.75 23.34 28.44
CA SER A 25 12.38 24.69 28.90
C SER A 25 13.01 25.80 28.05
N VAL A 26 14.14 25.54 27.37
CA VAL A 26 14.85 26.54 26.56
C VAL A 26 14.53 26.44 25.05
N MET A 27 13.99 25.31 24.56
CA MET A 27 13.52 25.18 23.16
C MET A 27 12.03 25.49 22.95
N MET A 28 11.28 25.91 23.97
CA MET A 28 9.94 26.49 23.78
C MET A 28 10.00 28.01 23.69
N LYS A 29 10.21 28.53 22.49
CA LYS A 29 9.80 29.89 22.06
C LYS A 29 9.11 29.77 20.69
N PRO A 30 8.14 30.61 20.33
CA PRO A 30 6.95 31.09 21.03
C PRO A 30 5.69 30.74 20.21
N CYS A 31 5.66 29.58 19.54
CA CYS A 31 4.66 29.31 18.49
C CYS A 31 3.27 28.88 18.99
N LEU A 32 3.04 28.79 20.30
CA LEU A 32 1.74 28.35 20.85
C LEU A 32 0.86 29.48 21.38
N PHE A 33 1.41 30.70 21.51
CA PHE A 33 0.69 31.86 22.04
C PHE A 33 0.63 32.94 20.97
N VAL A 34 -0.59 33.32 20.58
CA VAL A 34 -0.94 34.40 19.66
C VAL A 34 -0.30 35.74 20.06
N SER A 35 -0.21 36.08 21.36
CA SER A 35 0.51 37.27 21.87
C SER A 35 1.95 36.99 22.32
N GLY A 36 2.43 35.75 22.19
CA GLY A 36 3.77 35.34 22.60
C GLY A 36 3.98 35.19 24.11
N LYS A 37 2.94 35.37 24.95
CA LYS A 37 2.99 35.17 26.41
C LYS A 37 1.85 34.27 26.86
N LYS A 38 2.15 33.39 27.83
CA LYS A 38 1.12 32.56 28.49
C LYS A 38 0.14 33.46 29.25
N SER A 39 -1.16 33.24 29.07
CA SER A 39 -2.21 33.82 29.91
C SER A 39 -2.76 32.79 30.89
N ASP A 40 -3.07 33.23 32.12
CA ASP A 40 -3.77 32.42 33.13
C ASP A 40 -5.30 32.68 33.15
N ASP A 41 -5.80 33.58 32.29
CA ASP A 41 -7.24 33.83 32.09
C ASP A 41 -7.82 32.80 31.11
N PRO A 42 -8.77 31.93 31.53
CA PRO A 42 -9.41 30.91 30.67
C PRO A 42 -10.13 31.44 29.43
N ARG A 43 -10.38 32.75 29.31
CA ARG A 43 -11.04 33.38 28.16
C ARG A 43 -10.07 34.02 27.17
N HIS A 44 -8.77 34.00 27.48
CA HIS A 44 -7.74 34.58 26.63
C HIS A 44 -7.30 33.58 25.54
N PRO A 45 -7.01 34.01 24.30
CA PRO A 45 -6.57 33.12 23.21
C PRO A 45 -5.27 32.36 23.51
N ASP A 46 -4.48 32.89 24.45
CA ASP A 46 -3.20 32.31 24.89
C ASP A 46 -3.27 31.51 26.19
N TYR A 47 -4.48 31.13 26.59
CA TYR A 47 -4.66 30.25 27.73
C TYR A 47 -4.34 28.80 27.36
N VAL A 48 -3.42 28.19 28.11
CA VAL A 48 -3.08 26.77 27.98
C VAL A 48 -3.40 26.06 29.29
N PRO A 49 -4.37 25.12 29.31
CA PRO A 49 -4.72 24.37 30.52
C PRO A 49 -3.56 23.46 30.94
N SER A 50 -2.98 23.71 32.12
CA SER A 50 -1.85 22.95 32.63
C SER A 50 -2.23 22.16 33.89
N LEU A 51 -2.69 20.91 33.71
CA LEU A 51 -2.96 19.96 34.80
C LEU A 51 -1.80 18.96 34.91
N PHE A 52 -0.88 19.20 35.84
CA PHE A 52 0.22 18.27 36.11
C PHE A 52 -0.08 17.35 37.28
N SER A 53 0.36 16.09 37.19
CA SER A 53 0.11 15.04 38.20
C SER A 53 0.58 15.39 39.61
N PHE A 54 1.61 16.23 39.74
CA PHE A 54 2.25 16.63 40.99
C PHE A 54 1.65 17.88 41.67
N THR A 55 0.53 18.43 41.18
CA THR A 55 -0.11 19.62 41.79
C THR A 55 -0.85 19.31 43.10
N SER A 56 -0.87 20.28 44.02
CA SER A 56 -1.55 20.16 45.33
C SER A 56 -3.06 19.99 45.16
N THR A 57 -3.74 19.39 46.15
CA THR A 57 -5.19 19.12 46.08
C THR A 57 -6.04 20.39 45.97
N THR A 58 -5.62 21.49 46.59
CA THR A 58 -6.28 22.80 46.45
C THR A 58 -6.12 23.39 45.06
N ASP A 59 -4.92 23.29 44.47
CA ASP A 59 -4.63 23.84 43.13
C ASP A 59 -5.27 23.02 42.01
N LYS A 60 -5.42 21.71 42.21
CA LYS A 60 -6.17 20.82 41.30
C LYS A 60 -7.62 21.26 41.14
N THR A 61 -8.27 21.63 42.24
CA THR A 61 -9.68 22.04 42.21
C THR A 61 -9.89 23.34 41.45
N GLN A 62 -8.95 24.29 41.58
CA GLN A 62 -8.98 25.55 40.83
C GLN A 62 -8.65 25.34 39.35
N ALA A 63 -7.68 24.48 39.04
CA ALA A 63 -7.32 24.15 37.66
C ALA A 63 -8.47 23.45 36.90
N VAL A 64 -9.23 22.57 37.56
CA VAL A 64 -10.41 21.92 36.98
C VAL A 64 -11.52 22.95 36.68
N ARG A 65 -11.83 23.87 37.60
CA ARG A 65 -12.81 24.95 37.33
C ARG A 65 -12.40 25.90 36.20
N ASN A 66 -11.10 26.13 36.04
CA ASN A 66 -10.58 26.94 34.95
C ASN A 66 -10.67 26.21 33.61
N LEU A 67 -10.42 24.90 33.60
CA LEU A 67 -10.62 24.05 32.42
C LEU A 67 -12.09 24.00 31.99
N GLU A 68 -13.03 23.88 32.93
CA GLU A 68 -14.47 23.92 32.63
C GLU A 68 -14.90 25.24 32.00
N ARG A 69 -14.38 26.37 32.50
CA ARG A 69 -14.62 27.70 31.92
C ARG A 69 -14.03 27.86 30.52
N TYR A 70 -12.84 27.30 30.29
CA TYR A 70 -12.21 27.28 28.96
C TYR A 70 -13.04 26.47 27.95
N LEU A 71 -13.52 25.29 28.35
CA LEU A 71 -14.35 24.43 27.49
C LEU A 71 -15.72 25.07 27.19
N GLN A 72 -16.33 25.76 28.16
CA GLN A 72 -17.55 26.55 27.92
C GLN A 72 -17.30 27.69 26.93
N PHE A 73 -16.17 28.39 27.05
CA PHE A 73 -15.81 29.47 26.13
C PHE A 73 -15.57 28.95 24.70
N GLN A 74 -14.86 27.83 24.54
CA GLN A 74 -14.69 27.17 23.24
C GLN A 74 -16.04 26.79 22.60
N ASN A 75 -16.95 26.19 23.36
CA ASN A 75 -18.27 25.83 22.85
C ASN A 75 -19.08 27.04 22.37
N VAL A 76 -18.98 28.18 23.06
CA VAL A 76 -19.65 29.42 22.64
C VAL A 76 -19.03 29.99 21.37
N CYS A 77 -17.69 29.99 21.25
CA CYS A 77 -17.01 30.39 20.03
C CYS A 77 -17.33 29.47 18.84
N ASP A 78 -17.38 28.16 19.06
CA ASP A 78 -17.71 27.17 18.02
C ASP A 78 -19.16 27.30 17.55
N ASN A 79 -20.10 27.56 18.47
CA ASN A 79 -21.49 27.84 18.09
C ASN A 79 -21.62 29.14 17.29
N LYS A 80 -20.91 30.20 17.68
CA LYS A 80 -20.91 31.48 16.94
C LYS A 80 -20.28 31.32 15.54
N ASN A 81 -19.22 30.53 15.42
CA ASN A 81 -18.59 30.20 14.14
C ASN A 81 -19.52 29.34 13.26
N ARG A 82 -20.29 28.42 13.85
CA ARG A 82 -21.32 27.64 13.15
C ARG A 82 -22.48 28.52 12.66
N GLU A 83 -22.93 29.49 13.47
CA GLU A 83 -23.94 30.46 13.05
C GLU A 83 -23.43 31.36 11.91
N LEU A 84 -22.19 31.83 11.99
CA LEU A 84 -21.54 32.58 10.90
C LEU A 84 -21.41 31.74 9.62
N ALA A 85 -21.03 30.47 9.73
CA ALA A 85 -20.96 29.55 8.59
C ALA A 85 -22.33 29.22 8.01
N ALA A 86 -23.36 29.05 8.84
CA ALA A 86 -24.74 28.85 8.40
C ALA A 86 -25.29 30.10 7.69
N THR A 87 -24.97 31.29 8.20
CA THR A 87 -25.34 32.58 7.58
C THR A 87 -24.63 32.76 6.23
N ALA A 88 -23.35 32.38 6.13
CA ALA A 88 -22.60 32.38 4.88
C ALA A 88 -23.19 31.40 3.84
N LEU A 89 -23.64 30.21 4.27
CA LEU A 89 -24.30 29.24 3.40
C LEU A 89 -25.69 29.72 2.93
N LEU A 90 -26.44 30.41 3.79
CA LEU A 90 -27.72 31.01 3.41
C LEU A 90 -27.54 32.15 2.40
N ASN A 91 -26.47 32.95 2.52
CA ASN A 91 -26.15 34.02 1.56
C ASN A 91 -25.71 33.48 0.19
N ILE A 92 -25.10 32.29 0.13
CA ILE A 92 -24.77 31.62 -1.14
C ILE A 92 -26.05 31.21 -1.90
N ASN A 93 -27.11 30.81 -1.19
CA ASN A 93 -28.39 30.41 -1.79
C ASN A 93 -29.29 31.59 -2.23
N GLN A 94 -28.95 32.83 -1.86
CA GLN A 94 -29.71 34.03 -2.25
C GLN A 94 -29.11 34.79 -3.46
N SER A 95 -28.02 34.29 -4.04
CA SER A 95 -27.48 34.85 -5.29
C SER A 95 -28.32 34.40 -6.49
N PRO A 96 -28.80 35.30 -7.37
CA PRO A 96 -29.56 34.89 -8.55
C PRO A 96 -28.67 34.10 -9.50
N VAL A 97 -29.18 32.96 -9.96
CA VAL A 97 -28.57 32.10 -10.99
C VAL A 97 -28.55 32.86 -12.31
N ILE A 98 -27.37 33.34 -12.72
CA ILE A 98 -27.13 33.72 -14.12
C ILE A 98 -26.71 32.45 -14.86
N LYS A 99 -27.61 31.91 -15.70
CA LYS A 99 -27.24 30.94 -16.72
C LYS A 99 -26.41 31.69 -17.77
N GLN A 100 -25.16 31.28 -17.96
CA GLN A 100 -24.36 31.74 -19.10
C GLN A 100 -24.86 30.98 -20.34
N GLU A 101 -25.66 31.64 -21.18
CA GLU A 101 -25.71 31.36 -22.61
C GLU A 101 -24.70 32.28 -23.29
N GLU A 102 -23.77 31.70 -24.03
CA GLU A 102 -22.82 32.41 -24.88
C GLU A 102 -23.60 33.04 -26.05
N HIS A 103 -23.73 34.36 -26.05
CA HIS A 103 -24.03 35.12 -27.25
C HIS A 103 -23.11 36.35 -27.28
N GLU A 104 -22.15 36.31 -28.21
CA GLU A 104 -21.38 37.46 -28.62
C GLU A 104 -22.30 38.42 -29.38
N GLU A 105 -22.58 39.60 -28.81
CA GLU A 105 -23.01 40.76 -29.59
C GLU A 105 -22.24 42.00 -29.13
N GLU A 106 -21.49 42.59 -30.07
CA GLU A 106 -20.89 43.92 -29.95
C GLU A 106 -21.99 44.97 -29.80
N ILE A 107 -22.04 45.63 -28.64
CA ILE A 107 -22.88 46.83 -28.47
C ILE A 107 -22.00 48.07 -28.61
N GLN A 108 -22.05 48.70 -29.79
CA GLN A 108 -21.61 50.07 -30.01
C GLN A 108 -22.53 51.04 -29.26
N VAL A 109 -22.01 51.75 -28.26
CA VAL A 109 -22.74 52.84 -27.60
C VAL A 109 -22.44 54.16 -28.32
N LYS A 110 -23.44 54.66 -29.07
CA LYS A 110 -23.52 56.04 -29.53
C LYS A 110 -23.73 56.96 -28.32
N ILE A 111 -22.87 57.97 -28.20
CA ILE A 111 -23.06 59.08 -27.26
C ILE A 111 -24.00 60.09 -27.93
N GLU A 112 -25.27 60.12 -27.53
CA GLU A 112 -26.16 61.25 -27.80
C GLU A 112 -26.17 62.19 -26.59
N THR A 113 -25.70 63.40 -26.84
CA THR A 113 -25.69 64.53 -25.92
C THR A 113 -27.10 65.06 -25.69
N GLY A 114 -27.57 65.07 -24.44
CA GLY A 114 -28.76 65.83 -24.08
C GLY A 114 -29.39 65.42 -22.75
N VAL A 115 -28.76 65.76 -21.62
CA VAL A 115 -29.48 65.85 -20.33
C VAL A 115 -29.07 67.11 -19.60
N GLN A 116 -30.09 67.91 -19.29
CA GLN A 116 -30.05 69.18 -18.59
C GLN A 116 -29.80 68.93 -17.09
N TRP A 117 -28.72 69.50 -16.57
CA TRP A 117 -28.35 69.40 -15.16
C TRP A 117 -29.34 70.18 -14.29
N THR A 118 -30.00 69.49 -13.37
CA THR A 118 -30.55 70.14 -12.17
C THR A 118 -29.63 69.76 -11.01
N GLU A 119 -28.82 70.73 -10.59
CA GLU A 119 -27.93 70.62 -9.43
C GLU A 119 -28.77 70.40 -8.18
N VAL A 120 -28.62 69.21 -7.59
CA VAL A 120 -28.88 68.97 -6.17
C VAL A 120 -27.54 68.59 -5.56
N GLN A 121 -27.14 69.36 -4.56
CA GLN A 121 -25.86 69.25 -3.87
C GLN A 121 -25.57 67.81 -3.41
N THR A 122 -24.52 67.20 -3.94
CA THR A 122 -23.80 66.07 -3.33
C THR A 122 -22.33 66.13 -3.73
N GLU A 123 -21.59 67.14 -3.24
CA GLU A 123 -20.15 67.25 -3.53
C GLU A 123 -19.30 66.22 -2.76
N GLU A 124 -19.88 65.48 -1.80
CA GLU A 124 -19.21 64.35 -1.13
C GLU A 124 -19.47 62.98 -1.78
N THR A 125 -20.30 62.83 -2.81
CA THR A 125 -20.63 61.48 -3.35
C THR A 125 -19.83 61.10 -4.59
N HIS A 126 -19.41 62.04 -5.44
CA HIS A 126 -18.77 61.69 -6.71
C HIS A 126 -17.33 61.18 -6.55
N ASN A 127 -16.56 61.77 -5.64
CA ASN A 127 -15.20 61.34 -5.32
C ASN A 127 -15.17 60.00 -4.58
N ASP A 128 -16.12 59.78 -3.67
CA ASP A 128 -16.25 58.50 -2.95
C ASP A 128 -16.70 57.38 -3.88
N ILE A 129 -17.64 57.66 -4.79
CA ILE A 129 -18.05 56.72 -5.84
C ILE A 129 -16.87 56.39 -6.75
N ALA A 130 -16.09 57.37 -7.20
CA ALA A 130 -14.91 57.14 -8.03
C ALA A 130 -13.83 56.33 -7.29
N SER A 131 -13.60 56.61 -6.01
CA SER A 131 -12.67 55.87 -5.15
C SER A 131 -13.13 54.42 -4.95
N LEU A 132 -14.42 54.19 -4.72
CA LEU A 132 -15.01 52.86 -4.63
C LEU A 132 -14.92 52.09 -5.95
N TYR A 133 -15.12 52.75 -7.10
CA TYR A 133 -14.94 52.12 -8.42
C TYR A 133 -13.51 51.66 -8.65
N GLU A 134 -12.51 52.48 -8.32
CA GLU A 134 -11.10 52.09 -8.41
C GLU A 134 -10.74 50.98 -7.42
N GLN A 135 -11.31 51.00 -6.21
CA GLN A 135 -11.15 49.88 -5.26
C GLN A 135 -11.75 48.59 -5.79
N ILE A 136 -12.98 48.60 -6.33
CA ILE A 136 -13.63 47.42 -6.93
C ILE A 136 -12.79 46.88 -8.09
N LYS A 137 -12.25 47.77 -8.93
CA LYS A 137 -11.40 47.41 -10.05
C LYS A 137 -10.09 46.79 -9.59
N SER A 138 -9.44 47.38 -8.59
CA SER A 138 -8.23 46.84 -7.96
C SER A 138 -8.48 45.46 -7.34
N LEU A 139 -9.58 45.32 -6.59
CA LEU A 139 -9.95 44.07 -5.92
C LEU A 139 -10.30 42.97 -6.93
N ASN A 140 -10.92 43.31 -8.06
CA ASN A 140 -11.19 42.36 -9.15
C ASN A 140 -9.90 41.87 -9.81
N ILE A 141 -8.93 42.76 -10.03
CA ILE A 141 -7.61 42.38 -10.56
C ILE A 141 -6.88 41.45 -9.58
N GLU A 142 -6.92 41.77 -8.28
CA GLU A 142 -6.33 40.91 -7.25
C GLU A 142 -7.02 39.54 -7.17
N CYS A 143 -8.36 39.51 -7.20
CA CYS A 143 -9.13 38.28 -7.23
C CYS A 143 -8.79 37.42 -8.45
N GLN A 144 -8.63 38.02 -9.63
CA GLN A 144 -8.23 37.30 -10.83
C GLN A 144 -6.80 36.76 -10.70
N SER A 145 -5.85 37.56 -10.21
CA SER A 145 -4.47 37.14 -9.98
C SER A 145 -4.38 35.98 -8.97
N LEU A 146 -5.19 36.01 -7.91
CA LEU A 146 -5.26 34.93 -6.93
C LEU A 146 -5.84 33.65 -7.54
N ARG A 147 -6.89 33.75 -8.38
CA ARG A 147 -7.44 32.60 -9.11
C ARG A 147 -6.39 31.98 -10.04
N ASP A 148 -5.63 32.79 -10.76
CA ASP A 148 -4.57 32.30 -11.65
C ASP A 148 -3.44 31.62 -10.88
N LYS A 149 -3.06 32.16 -9.71
CA LYS A 149 -2.08 31.53 -8.80
C LYS A 149 -2.59 30.21 -8.24
N VAL A 150 -3.87 30.15 -7.82
CA VAL A 150 -4.50 28.90 -7.35
C VAL A 150 -4.48 27.86 -8.45
N HIS A 151 -4.92 28.20 -9.66
CA HIS A 151 -4.91 27.28 -10.79
C HIS A 151 -3.48 26.79 -11.11
N THR A 152 -2.50 27.68 -11.07
CA THR A 152 -1.08 27.32 -11.25
C THR A 152 -0.63 26.34 -10.17
N LEU A 153 -0.83 26.66 -8.89
CA LEU A 153 -0.47 25.79 -7.77
C LEU A 153 -1.18 24.44 -7.80
N GLU A 154 -2.47 24.40 -8.18
CA GLU A 154 -3.22 23.17 -8.37
C GLU A 154 -2.62 22.30 -9.47
N SER A 155 -2.23 22.91 -10.60
CA SER A 155 -1.56 22.20 -11.69
C SER A 155 -0.19 21.66 -11.26
N GLU A 156 0.57 22.42 -10.45
CA GLU A 156 1.85 21.98 -9.91
C GLU A 156 1.69 20.85 -8.90
N LEU A 157 0.68 20.94 -8.03
CA LEU A 157 0.35 19.92 -7.05
C LEU A 157 -0.05 18.62 -7.75
N LYS A 158 -0.93 18.70 -8.77
CA LYS A 158 -1.36 17.56 -9.58
C LYS A 158 -0.19 16.89 -10.31
N ARG A 159 0.77 17.68 -10.80
CA ARG A 159 2.02 17.19 -11.40
C ARG A 159 2.95 16.53 -10.37
N ARG A 160 2.90 16.94 -9.10
CA ARG A 160 3.70 16.38 -8.02
C ARG A 160 3.08 15.16 -7.34
N THR A 161 1.77 14.94 -7.47
CA THR A 161 1.10 13.76 -6.91
C THR A 161 0.93 12.69 -7.98
N LEU A 162 1.71 11.61 -7.89
CA LEU A 162 1.55 10.45 -8.76
C LEU A 162 0.17 9.81 -8.52
N ASP A 163 -0.59 9.60 -9.59
CA ASP A 163 -1.89 8.93 -9.55
C ASP A 163 -2.04 7.95 -10.71
N ALA A 164 -2.80 6.88 -10.50
CA ALA A 164 -3.02 5.84 -11.50
C ALA A 164 -3.72 6.39 -12.76
N SER A 165 -4.50 7.47 -12.65
CA SER A 165 -5.18 8.09 -13.80
C SER A 165 -4.21 8.70 -14.82
N GLN A 166 -2.94 8.91 -14.44
CA GLN A 166 -1.91 9.48 -15.32
C GLN A 166 -1.23 8.39 -16.18
N PHE A 167 -1.56 7.12 -15.97
CA PHE A 167 -0.87 5.99 -16.58
C PHE A 167 -1.70 5.45 -17.75
N ASP A 168 -1.08 5.40 -18.92
CA ASP A 168 -1.54 4.55 -20.02
C ASP A 168 -1.30 3.06 -19.68
N ASP A 169 -1.84 2.15 -20.50
CA ASP A 169 -1.69 0.71 -20.28
C ASP A 169 -0.23 0.23 -20.28
N SER A 170 0.65 0.90 -21.04
CA SER A 170 2.07 0.56 -21.08
C SER A 170 2.77 0.92 -19.77
N LYS A 171 2.51 2.12 -19.24
CA LYS A 171 2.97 2.57 -17.92
C LYS A 171 2.38 1.71 -16.82
N MET A 172 1.09 1.38 -16.89
CA MET A 172 0.43 0.52 -15.91
C MET A 172 1.13 -0.84 -15.83
N LYS A 173 1.38 -1.47 -16.97
CA LYS A 173 2.14 -2.73 -17.06
C LYS A 173 3.56 -2.62 -16.56
N TYR A 174 4.25 -1.53 -16.90
CA TYR A 174 5.63 -1.31 -16.47
C TYR A 174 5.72 -1.15 -14.95
N PHE A 175 4.94 -0.23 -14.37
CA PHE A 175 5.03 0.16 -12.98
C PHE A 175 4.33 -0.79 -12.00
N THR A 176 3.25 -1.47 -12.41
CA THR A 176 2.47 -2.32 -11.50
C THR A 176 2.51 -3.81 -11.85
N GLY A 177 2.87 -4.15 -13.09
CA GLY A 177 2.79 -5.51 -13.61
C GLY A 177 1.38 -5.94 -14.05
N LEU A 178 0.37 -5.10 -13.85
CA LEU A 178 -1.01 -5.33 -14.30
C LEU A 178 -1.18 -4.95 -15.78
N PRO A 179 -2.05 -5.63 -16.53
CA PRO A 179 -2.13 -5.45 -17.98
C PRO A 179 -2.64 -4.07 -18.42
N ASN A 180 -3.53 -3.44 -17.64
CA ASN A 180 -4.19 -2.18 -17.99
C ASN A 180 -4.81 -1.50 -16.75
N LEU A 181 -5.24 -0.24 -16.93
CA LEU A 181 -5.89 0.54 -15.86
C LEU A 181 -7.20 -0.10 -15.38
N GLN A 182 -7.95 -0.78 -16.26
CA GLN A 182 -9.19 -1.46 -15.89
C GLN A 182 -8.95 -2.56 -14.85
N THR A 183 -7.90 -3.38 -15.04
CA THR A 183 -7.53 -4.42 -14.09
C THR A 183 -7.08 -3.81 -12.76
N PHE A 184 -6.35 -2.71 -12.80
CA PHE A 184 -5.97 -1.95 -11.60
C PHE A 184 -7.21 -1.48 -10.81
N MET A 185 -8.19 -0.89 -11.49
CA MET A 185 -9.43 -0.43 -10.85
C MET A 185 -10.28 -1.57 -10.31
N LEU A 186 -10.28 -2.74 -10.96
CA LEU A 186 -10.93 -3.96 -10.48
C LEU A 186 -10.28 -4.46 -9.17
N VAL A 187 -8.95 -4.53 -9.12
CA VAL A 187 -8.23 -4.87 -7.88
C VAL A 187 -8.54 -3.84 -6.79
N LEU A 188 -8.53 -2.55 -7.14
CA LEU A 188 -8.84 -1.49 -6.20
C LEU A 188 -10.24 -1.65 -5.61
N SER A 189 -11.27 -1.83 -6.42
CA SER A 189 -12.66 -1.95 -5.94
C SER A 189 -12.84 -3.19 -5.06
N TYR A 190 -12.27 -4.32 -5.49
CA TYR A 190 -12.39 -5.60 -4.78
C TYR A 190 -11.68 -5.60 -3.42
N VAL A 191 -10.52 -4.95 -3.32
CA VAL A 191 -9.72 -4.86 -2.08
C VAL A 191 -10.20 -3.71 -1.19
N SER A 192 -10.59 -2.56 -1.75
CA SER A 192 -11.02 -1.36 -1.02
C SER A 192 -12.29 -1.58 -0.20
N SER A 193 -13.17 -2.49 -0.62
CA SER A 193 -14.41 -2.84 0.07
C SER A 193 -14.23 -3.28 1.54
N VAL A 194 -13.01 -3.65 1.94
CA VAL A 194 -12.70 -4.18 3.28
C VAL A 194 -11.92 -3.18 4.15
N PHE A 195 -11.51 -2.03 3.61
CA PHE A 195 -10.80 -1.04 4.40
C PHE A 195 -11.76 -0.31 5.36
N PRO A 196 -11.51 -0.32 6.68
CA PRO A 196 -12.22 0.57 7.57
C PRO A 196 -11.85 2.01 7.22
N ALA A 197 -12.87 2.87 7.03
CA ALA A 197 -12.71 4.28 6.74
C ALA A 197 -11.87 4.93 7.86
N THR A 198 -10.57 5.10 7.59
CA THR A 198 -9.65 5.68 8.56
C THR A 198 -9.58 7.18 8.31
N THR A 199 -9.94 7.98 9.30
CA THR A 199 -10.05 9.45 9.22
C THR A 199 -8.71 10.20 9.05
N LYS A 200 -7.59 9.48 8.88
CA LYS A 200 -6.22 10.04 8.77
C LYS A 200 -5.39 9.36 7.67
N GLN A 201 -5.92 9.23 6.45
CA GLN A 201 -5.12 8.75 5.32
C GLN A 201 -4.35 9.90 4.67
N SER A 202 -3.03 9.77 4.56
CA SER A 202 -2.17 10.76 3.88
C SER A 202 -2.22 10.65 2.36
N LEU A 203 -2.76 9.54 1.83
CA LEU A 203 -2.87 9.23 0.42
C LEU A 203 -4.26 8.69 0.10
N LYS A 204 -4.72 8.87 -1.15
CA LYS A 204 -5.96 8.24 -1.62
C LYS A 204 -5.75 6.72 -1.79
N PRO A 205 -6.78 5.87 -1.63
CA PRO A 205 -6.66 4.42 -1.83
C PRO A 205 -6.03 4.03 -3.18
N THR A 206 -6.36 4.74 -4.25
CA THR A 206 -5.75 4.59 -5.58
C THR A 206 -4.23 4.76 -5.53
N GLN A 207 -3.73 5.79 -4.84
CA GLN A 207 -2.29 6.06 -4.73
C GLN A 207 -1.60 5.04 -3.84
N GLU A 208 -2.25 4.61 -2.76
CA GLU A 208 -1.70 3.59 -1.86
C GLU A 208 -1.58 2.22 -2.53
N LEU A 209 -2.58 1.81 -3.33
CA LEU A 209 -2.49 0.60 -4.15
C LEU A 209 -1.38 0.73 -5.20
N LEU A 210 -1.30 1.87 -5.89
CA LEU A 210 -0.26 2.14 -6.89
C LEU A 210 1.14 2.02 -6.27
N LEU A 211 1.37 2.67 -5.13
CA LEU A 211 2.61 2.57 -4.35
C LEU A 211 2.94 1.12 -4.01
N THR A 212 1.96 0.35 -3.52
CA THR A 212 2.14 -1.05 -3.14
C THR A 212 2.52 -1.91 -4.33
N LEU A 213 1.82 -1.76 -5.46
CA LEU A 213 2.11 -2.51 -6.69
C LEU A 213 3.46 -2.12 -7.28
N MET A 214 3.84 -0.84 -7.23
CA MET A 214 5.18 -0.38 -7.64
C MET A 214 6.28 -1.01 -6.79
N LYS A 215 6.07 -1.11 -5.48
CA LYS A 215 6.99 -1.81 -4.58
C LYS A 215 7.12 -3.28 -4.94
N LEU A 216 6.02 -3.98 -5.23
CA LEU A 216 6.07 -5.39 -5.65
C LEU A 216 6.74 -5.58 -7.02
N ARG A 217 6.36 -4.76 -7.99
CA ARG A 217 6.76 -4.84 -9.40
C ARG A 217 8.23 -4.48 -9.61
N LEU A 218 8.67 -3.38 -9.02
CA LEU A 218 9.98 -2.77 -9.27
C LEU A 218 10.94 -2.87 -8.07
N ASN A 219 10.46 -3.29 -6.90
CA ASN A 219 11.24 -3.33 -5.65
C ASN A 219 11.91 -1.99 -5.28
N LEU A 220 11.24 -0.87 -5.54
CA LEU A 220 11.74 0.47 -5.19
C LEU A 220 11.98 0.62 -3.68
N SER A 221 12.97 1.40 -3.27
CA SER A 221 13.20 1.66 -1.84
C SER A 221 12.04 2.46 -1.22
N GLU A 222 11.82 2.29 0.08
CA GLU A 222 10.78 3.04 0.79
C GLU A 222 11.06 4.55 0.79
N ASP A 223 12.33 4.96 0.80
CA ASP A 223 12.74 6.37 0.66
C ASP A 223 12.36 6.94 -0.72
N PHE A 224 12.62 6.19 -1.79
CA PHE A 224 12.30 6.64 -3.15
C PHE A 224 10.79 6.74 -3.36
N LEU A 225 10.03 5.76 -2.87
CA LEU A 225 8.57 5.83 -2.87
C LEU A 225 8.07 6.99 -1.99
N GLY A 226 8.73 7.27 -0.87
CA GLY A 226 8.39 8.40 -0.01
C GLY A 226 8.53 9.72 -0.76
N TYR A 227 9.66 9.91 -1.44
CA TYR A 227 9.89 11.06 -2.31
C TYR A 227 8.83 11.18 -3.42
N LEU A 228 8.53 10.07 -4.13
CA LEU A 228 7.61 10.05 -5.26
C LEU A 228 6.16 10.37 -4.87
N PHE A 229 5.73 9.97 -3.67
CA PHE A 229 4.37 10.19 -3.16
C PHE A 229 4.28 11.35 -2.16
N GLY A 230 5.36 12.07 -1.89
CA GLY A 230 5.38 13.19 -0.95
C GLY A 230 5.09 12.80 0.50
N ILE A 231 5.46 11.58 0.91
CA ILE A 231 5.24 11.05 2.26
C ILE A 231 6.54 10.52 2.88
N HIS A 232 6.59 10.43 4.21
CA HIS A 232 7.76 9.88 4.90
C HIS A 232 7.91 8.36 4.66
N GLN A 233 9.15 7.84 4.60
CA GLN A 233 9.42 6.40 4.39
C GLN A 233 8.68 5.47 5.36
N SER A 234 8.54 5.88 6.63
CA SER A 234 7.78 5.11 7.63
C SER A 234 6.28 5.02 7.31
N THR A 235 5.73 6.01 6.60
CA THR A 235 4.36 5.96 6.09
C THR A 235 4.26 5.00 4.91
N VAL A 236 5.24 5.00 4.00
CA VAL A 236 5.32 4.01 2.91
C VAL A 236 5.33 2.59 3.46
N SER A 237 6.18 2.30 4.46
CA SER A 237 6.26 0.96 5.07
C SER A 237 4.92 0.52 5.68
N ARG A 238 4.24 1.42 6.40
CA ARG A 238 2.92 1.16 6.99
C ARG A 238 1.85 0.90 5.93
N VAL A 239 1.81 1.73 4.88
CA VAL A 239 0.89 1.57 3.75
C VAL A 239 1.14 0.22 3.07
N PHE A 240 2.39 -0.09 2.70
CA PHE A 240 2.76 -1.33 2.06
C PHE A 240 2.35 -2.55 2.89
N ARG A 241 2.73 -2.62 4.17
CA ARG A 241 2.36 -3.73 5.06
C ARG A 241 0.85 -3.90 5.19
N ARG A 242 0.11 -2.79 5.36
CA ARG A 242 -1.36 -2.81 5.46
C ARG A 242 -1.98 -3.36 4.18
N TRP A 243 -1.59 -2.85 3.02
CA TRP A 243 -2.12 -3.32 1.74
C TRP A 243 -1.78 -4.78 1.47
N ILE A 244 -0.55 -5.22 1.75
CA ILE A 244 -0.18 -6.64 1.58
C ILE A 244 -1.02 -7.56 2.47
N ASN A 245 -1.30 -7.18 3.72
CA ASN A 245 -2.17 -7.98 4.59
C ASN A 245 -3.59 -8.13 4.02
N VAL A 246 -4.18 -7.02 3.55
CA VAL A 246 -5.54 -7.03 2.99
C VAL A 246 -5.57 -7.74 1.64
N MET A 247 -4.63 -7.43 0.74
CA MET A 247 -4.52 -8.05 -0.58
C MET A 247 -4.31 -9.56 -0.47
N ALA A 248 -3.44 -10.03 0.43
CA ALA A 248 -3.25 -11.46 0.62
C ALA A 248 -4.56 -12.15 1.03
N SER A 249 -5.30 -11.57 1.96
CA SER A 249 -6.58 -12.13 2.42
C SER A 249 -7.64 -12.13 1.33
N ARG A 250 -7.71 -11.06 0.52
CA ARG A 250 -8.76 -10.88 -0.50
C ARG A 250 -8.47 -11.62 -1.79
N LEU A 251 -7.21 -11.64 -2.22
CA LEU A 251 -6.77 -12.21 -3.49
C LEU A 251 -6.40 -13.69 -3.36
N HIS A 252 -6.26 -14.24 -2.15
CA HIS A 252 -6.04 -15.68 -1.93
C HIS A 252 -6.99 -16.59 -2.74
N PRO A 253 -8.31 -16.31 -2.86
CA PRO A 253 -9.22 -17.12 -3.67
C PRO A 253 -8.87 -17.21 -5.17
N LEU A 254 -8.00 -16.33 -5.68
CA LEU A 254 -7.49 -16.42 -7.05
C LEU A 254 -6.44 -17.53 -7.23
N ILE A 255 -5.92 -18.09 -6.14
CA ILE A 255 -5.07 -19.28 -6.12
C ILE A 255 -5.99 -20.44 -5.75
N LEU A 256 -6.73 -20.92 -6.74
CA LEU A 256 -7.72 -21.97 -6.55
C LEU A 256 -7.11 -23.32 -6.88
N TRP A 257 -7.36 -24.31 -6.01
CA TRP A 257 -7.18 -25.71 -6.37
C TRP A 257 -8.42 -26.16 -7.17
N PRO A 258 -8.30 -26.38 -8.49
CA PRO A 258 -9.47 -26.59 -9.35
C PRO A 258 -10.11 -27.97 -9.14
N GLU A 259 -11.39 -28.08 -9.51
CA GLU A 259 -12.07 -29.36 -9.58
C GLU A 259 -11.56 -30.19 -10.76
N ARG A 260 -11.60 -31.53 -10.61
CA ARG A 260 -11.03 -32.45 -11.60
C ARG A 260 -11.79 -32.40 -12.92
N GLU A 261 -13.09 -32.13 -12.87
CA GLU A 261 -13.92 -31.98 -14.08
C GLU A 261 -13.49 -30.76 -14.89
N ASP A 262 -13.30 -29.62 -14.23
CA ASP A 262 -12.85 -28.38 -14.88
C ASP A 262 -11.42 -28.51 -15.44
N LEU A 263 -10.53 -29.17 -14.70
CA LEU A 263 -9.18 -29.50 -15.17
C LEU A 263 -9.22 -30.35 -16.44
N ARG A 264 -10.05 -31.40 -16.47
CA ARG A 264 -10.17 -32.30 -17.63
C ARG A 264 -10.78 -31.60 -18.84
N ARG A 265 -11.79 -30.75 -18.63
CA ARG A 265 -12.42 -29.95 -19.72
C ARG A 265 -11.45 -28.95 -20.34
N SER A 266 -10.57 -28.37 -19.53
CA SER A 266 -9.60 -27.36 -19.95
C SER A 266 -8.20 -27.94 -20.22
N LEU A 267 -8.04 -29.25 -20.28
CA LEU A 267 -6.73 -29.89 -20.38
C LEU A 267 -6.11 -29.62 -21.77
N PRO A 268 -4.90 -29.02 -21.87
CA PRO A 268 -4.28 -28.75 -23.17
C PRO A 268 -4.01 -30.03 -23.97
N MET A 269 -3.99 -29.93 -25.30
CA MET A 269 -3.89 -31.12 -26.18
C MET A 269 -2.63 -31.94 -25.91
N CYS A 270 -1.52 -31.28 -25.57
CA CYS A 270 -0.26 -31.94 -25.21
C CYS A 270 -0.35 -32.80 -23.93
N PHE A 271 -1.29 -32.52 -23.03
CA PHE A 271 -1.51 -33.31 -21.82
C PHE A 271 -2.55 -34.43 -22.02
N GLN A 272 -3.51 -34.26 -22.93
CA GLN A 272 -4.60 -35.24 -23.12
C GLN A 272 -4.13 -36.63 -23.53
N LYS A 273 -2.97 -36.76 -24.19
CA LYS A 273 -2.48 -38.05 -24.68
C LYS A 273 -1.83 -38.90 -23.58
N PHE A 274 -1.05 -38.29 -22.70
CA PHE A 274 -0.20 -39.00 -21.73
C PHE A 274 -0.49 -38.67 -20.26
N PHE A 275 -1.19 -37.56 -19.99
CA PHE A 275 -1.33 -36.98 -18.65
C PHE A 275 -2.78 -36.59 -18.34
N LYS A 276 -3.74 -37.47 -18.70
CA LYS A 276 -5.20 -37.23 -18.59
C LYS A 276 -5.70 -36.91 -17.18
N ASN A 277 -5.01 -37.44 -16.16
CA ASN A 277 -5.36 -37.24 -14.75
C ASN A 277 -4.45 -36.20 -14.07
N CYS A 278 -3.67 -35.42 -14.83
CA CYS A 278 -2.76 -34.45 -14.26
C CYS A 278 -3.54 -33.34 -13.56
N VAL A 279 -3.34 -33.21 -12.24
CA VAL A 279 -3.98 -32.17 -11.42
C VAL A 279 -3.06 -31.00 -11.13
N GLY A 280 -1.74 -31.21 -11.21
CA GLY A 280 -0.77 -30.17 -10.94
C GLY A 280 0.65 -30.57 -11.27
N ILE A 281 1.42 -29.57 -11.66
CA ILE A 281 2.86 -29.64 -11.87
C ILE A 281 3.50 -28.86 -10.73
N ILE A 282 4.28 -29.53 -9.89
CA ILE A 282 4.90 -28.94 -8.71
C ILE A 282 6.38 -28.67 -8.90
N ASP A 283 6.84 -27.60 -8.28
CA ASP A 283 8.26 -27.28 -8.17
C ASP A 283 8.51 -26.44 -6.92
N CYS A 284 9.76 -26.40 -6.49
CA CYS A 284 10.21 -25.55 -5.40
C CYS A 284 10.92 -24.31 -5.97
N PHE A 285 10.72 -23.17 -5.34
CA PHE A 285 11.49 -21.97 -5.65
C PHE A 285 12.06 -21.32 -4.39
N GLU A 286 13.27 -20.79 -4.52
CA GLU A 286 13.99 -20.15 -3.40
C GLU A 286 14.16 -18.64 -3.62
N LEU A 287 13.81 -17.84 -2.62
CA LEU A 287 14.05 -16.41 -2.58
C LEU A 287 15.31 -16.13 -1.75
N PHE A 288 16.19 -15.27 -2.25
CA PHE A 288 17.37 -14.82 -1.52
C PHE A 288 16.97 -13.89 -0.39
N ILE A 289 17.62 -14.02 0.76
CA ILE A 289 17.36 -13.18 1.93
C ILE A 289 18.68 -12.64 2.48
N GLU A 290 18.63 -11.45 3.07
CA GLU A 290 19.76 -10.94 3.86
C GLU A 290 20.13 -11.94 4.95
N ARG A 291 21.43 -12.05 5.21
CA ARG A 291 21.98 -12.94 6.25
C ARG A 291 21.31 -12.62 7.60
N PRO A 292 20.56 -13.57 8.20
CA PRO A 292 19.97 -13.34 9.51
C PRO A 292 21.05 -13.10 10.57
N SER A 293 20.78 -12.17 11.49
CA SER A 293 21.66 -11.92 12.65
C SER A 293 21.62 -13.08 13.64
N ASP A 294 20.45 -13.71 13.80
CA ASP A 294 20.26 -14.89 14.63
C ASP A 294 20.95 -16.12 14.01
N LEU A 295 21.72 -16.85 14.83
CA LEU A 295 22.54 -17.98 14.38
C LEU A 295 21.67 -19.17 13.95
N THR A 296 20.57 -19.42 14.68
CA THR A 296 19.64 -20.53 14.41
C THR A 296 18.89 -20.27 13.10
N ALA A 297 18.30 -19.09 12.95
CA ALA A 297 17.65 -18.66 11.71
C ALA A 297 18.62 -18.68 10.53
N ARG A 298 19.88 -18.30 10.73
CA ARG A 298 20.91 -18.36 9.69
C ARG A 298 21.22 -19.79 9.25
N ALA A 299 21.30 -20.74 10.18
CA ALA A 299 21.51 -22.14 9.85
C ALA A 299 20.30 -22.73 9.11
N GLN A 300 19.09 -22.46 9.58
CA GLN A 300 17.84 -22.95 8.98
C GLN A 300 17.59 -22.38 7.57
N THR A 301 18.02 -21.15 7.32
CA THR A 301 17.83 -20.52 6.01
C THR A 301 19.00 -20.78 5.06
N TRP A 302 20.08 -21.44 5.48
CA TRP A 302 21.22 -21.67 4.60
C TRP A 302 20.90 -22.74 3.53
N SER A 303 20.95 -22.36 2.26
CA SER A 303 20.80 -23.28 1.13
C SER A 303 22.18 -23.69 0.61
N ASN A 304 22.52 -24.97 0.79
CA ASN A 304 23.76 -25.53 0.23
C ASN A 304 23.79 -25.47 -1.30
N HIS A 305 22.63 -25.55 -1.95
CA HIS A 305 22.57 -25.47 -3.41
C HIS A 305 22.83 -24.03 -3.91
N LYS A 306 22.28 -23.01 -3.22
CA LYS A 306 22.43 -21.61 -3.61
C LYS A 306 23.64 -20.90 -2.99
N GLN A 307 24.31 -21.53 -2.03
CA GLN A 307 25.42 -20.95 -1.27
C GLN A 307 25.04 -19.59 -0.66
N HIS A 308 23.80 -19.47 -0.18
CA HIS A 308 23.23 -18.24 0.36
C HIS A 308 22.12 -18.56 1.35
N ASN A 309 21.78 -17.59 2.21
CA ASN A 309 20.55 -17.64 2.99
C ASN A 309 19.34 -17.45 2.07
N THR A 310 18.43 -18.41 2.05
CA THR A 310 17.21 -18.41 1.26
C THR A 310 16.01 -18.88 2.08
N ILE A 311 14.84 -18.55 1.56
CA ILE A 311 13.56 -19.13 1.97
C ILE A 311 12.94 -19.83 0.77
N LYS A 312 12.41 -21.02 1.01
CA LYS A 312 11.89 -21.93 0.01
C LYS A 312 10.37 -22.02 0.09
N PHE A 313 9.74 -22.13 -1.07
CA PHE A 313 8.30 -22.32 -1.24
C PHE A 313 8.05 -23.46 -2.22
N LEU A 314 7.01 -24.24 -1.95
CA LEU A 314 6.42 -25.15 -2.93
C LEU A 314 5.34 -24.40 -3.70
N ILE A 315 5.33 -24.55 -5.02
CA ILE A 315 4.29 -24.03 -5.90
C ILE A 315 3.71 -25.16 -6.73
N SER A 316 2.40 -25.14 -6.94
CA SER A 316 1.73 -25.99 -7.93
C SER A 316 1.11 -25.13 -9.02
N VAL A 317 1.27 -25.59 -10.26
CA VAL A 317 0.74 -24.95 -11.46
C VAL A 317 -0.13 -25.97 -12.18
N THR A 318 -1.32 -25.57 -12.58
CA THR A 318 -2.21 -26.42 -13.37
C THR A 318 -1.62 -26.66 -14.76
N PRO A 319 -2.05 -27.72 -15.48
CA PRO A 319 -1.64 -27.92 -16.88
C PRO A 319 -1.86 -26.69 -17.78
N GLN A 320 -2.84 -25.85 -17.47
CA GLN A 320 -3.19 -24.61 -18.18
C GLN A 320 -2.27 -23.42 -17.85
N GLY A 321 -1.35 -23.58 -16.89
CA GLY A 321 -0.39 -22.55 -16.49
C GLY A 321 -0.86 -21.59 -15.40
N SER A 322 -1.97 -21.88 -14.72
CA SER A 322 -2.45 -21.11 -13.58
C SER A 322 -1.83 -21.61 -12.29
N ILE A 323 -1.48 -20.72 -11.36
CA ILE A 323 -0.95 -21.10 -10.04
C ILE A 323 -2.12 -21.59 -9.19
N SER A 324 -2.12 -22.86 -8.79
CA SER A 324 -3.21 -23.48 -8.03
C SER A 324 -2.90 -23.68 -6.55
N PHE A 325 -1.61 -23.62 -6.17
CA PHE A 325 -1.17 -23.78 -4.79
C PHE A 325 0.16 -23.07 -4.55
N VAL A 326 0.32 -22.51 -3.35
CA VAL A 326 1.60 -22.03 -2.84
C VAL A 326 1.70 -22.31 -1.34
N SER A 327 2.82 -22.87 -0.90
CA SER A 327 3.03 -23.19 0.52
C SER A 327 3.36 -21.95 1.36
N LYS A 328 3.39 -22.10 2.68
CA LYS A 328 4.11 -21.17 3.56
C LYS A 328 5.61 -21.20 3.28
N ALA A 329 6.35 -20.20 3.76
CA ALA A 329 7.80 -20.11 3.68
C ALA A 329 8.48 -21.14 4.59
N TRP A 330 9.51 -21.79 4.06
CA TRP A 330 10.40 -22.67 4.81
C TRP A 330 11.85 -22.21 4.64
N GLY A 331 12.72 -22.64 5.55
CA GLY A 331 14.16 -22.36 5.43
C GLY A 331 14.76 -23.02 4.19
N GLY A 332 15.74 -22.37 3.56
CA GLY A 332 16.45 -22.87 2.39
C GLY A 332 17.13 -24.23 2.58
N CYS A 333 17.43 -24.63 3.82
CA CYS A 333 18.03 -25.93 4.12
C CYS A 333 17.05 -27.12 3.99
N VAL A 334 15.75 -26.85 3.89
CA VAL A 334 14.69 -27.86 3.88
C VAL A 334 14.67 -28.57 2.54
N THR A 335 14.58 -29.91 2.58
CA THR A 335 14.49 -30.73 1.37
C THR A 335 13.11 -30.60 0.72
N ASP A 336 13.05 -30.76 -0.59
CA ASP A 336 11.80 -30.61 -1.34
C ASP A 336 10.76 -31.67 -0.91
N LYS A 337 11.22 -32.87 -0.54
CA LYS A 337 10.39 -33.93 0.06
C LYS A 337 9.74 -33.46 1.36
N HIS A 338 10.54 -33.04 2.34
CA HIS A 338 10.04 -32.62 3.64
C HIS A 338 9.08 -31.43 3.51
N LEU A 339 9.43 -30.47 2.66
CA LEU A 339 8.57 -29.33 2.36
C LEU A 339 7.22 -29.77 1.80
N THR A 340 7.21 -30.71 0.85
CA THR A 340 5.98 -31.20 0.23
C THR A 340 5.07 -31.87 1.25
N GLU A 341 5.62 -32.75 2.08
CA GLU A 341 4.89 -33.49 3.13
C GLU A 341 4.24 -32.58 4.17
N HIS A 342 4.83 -31.41 4.46
CA HIS A 342 4.37 -30.51 5.53
C HIS A 342 3.73 -29.21 5.00
N SER A 343 3.59 -29.07 3.67
CA SER A 343 3.04 -27.87 3.05
C SER A 343 1.51 -27.81 3.05
N GLY A 344 0.84 -28.95 3.24
CA GLY A 344 -0.61 -29.12 3.00
C GLY A 344 -0.97 -29.36 1.54
N PHE A 345 0.03 -29.57 0.66
CA PHE A 345 -0.21 -29.93 -0.74
C PHE A 345 -0.81 -31.33 -0.88
N LEU A 346 -0.29 -32.32 -0.15
CA LEU A 346 -0.74 -33.71 -0.27
C LEU A 346 -2.22 -33.87 0.12
N ASP A 347 -2.70 -33.08 1.07
CA ASP A 347 -4.12 -33.03 1.48
C ASP A 347 -5.08 -32.60 0.36
N LYS A 348 -4.55 -32.06 -0.74
CA LYS A 348 -5.34 -31.69 -1.93
C LYS A 348 -5.52 -32.84 -2.90
N LEU A 349 -4.73 -33.91 -2.80
CA LEU A 349 -4.73 -35.01 -3.75
C LEU A 349 -5.88 -35.99 -3.48
N LEU A 350 -6.41 -36.57 -4.55
CA LEU A 350 -7.41 -37.63 -4.51
C LEU A 350 -6.86 -38.91 -5.18
N PRO A 351 -7.40 -40.09 -4.83
CA PRO A 351 -7.01 -41.33 -5.49
C PRO A 351 -7.15 -41.27 -7.01
N GLY A 352 -6.10 -41.66 -7.71
CA GLY A 352 -5.99 -41.64 -9.18
C GLY A 352 -5.55 -40.30 -9.78
N ASP A 353 -5.31 -39.27 -8.95
CA ASP A 353 -4.70 -38.03 -9.42
C ASP A 353 -3.25 -38.27 -9.86
N LEU A 354 -2.82 -37.55 -10.89
CA LEU A 354 -1.44 -37.54 -11.37
C LEU A 354 -0.79 -36.20 -11.03
N VAL A 355 0.36 -36.25 -10.36
CA VAL A 355 1.20 -35.08 -10.07
C VAL A 355 2.49 -35.19 -10.86
N LEU A 356 2.90 -34.09 -11.47
CA LEU A 356 4.17 -34.01 -12.18
C LEU A 356 5.14 -33.16 -11.37
N ALA A 357 6.39 -33.60 -11.23
CA ALA A 357 7.41 -32.87 -10.51
C ALA A 357 8.74 -32.86 -11.26
N ASN A 358 9.57 -31.88 -10.95
CA ASN A 358 10.90 -31.76 -11.52
C ASN A 358 11.86 -32.86 -11.02
N GLN A 359 12.93 -33.09 -11.78
CA GLN A 359 13.90 -34.16 -11.49
C GLN A 359 14.57 -33.93 -10.14
N GLY A 360 14.50 -34.90 -9.24
CA GLY A 360 15.05 -34.80 -7.89
C GLY A 360 14.00 -34.69 -6.78
N PHE A 361 12.73 -34.51 -7.12
CA PHE A 361 11.61 -34.67 -6.17
C PHE A 361 11.40 -36.15 -5.84
N MET A 362 12.04 -36.62 -4.78
CA MET A 362 11.89 -37.98 -4.25
C MET A 362 10.65 -38.07 -3.33
N ILE A 363 9.45 -37.91 -3.90
CA ILE A 363 8.17 -37.88 -3.16
C ILE A 363 7.21 -38.99 -3.61
N GLU A 364 7.68 -39.98 -4.36
CA GLU A 364 6.86 -41.07 -4.90
C GLU A 364 6.07 -41.78 -3.80
N ASP A 365 6.75 -42.15 -2.70
CA ASP A 365 6.12 -42.80 -1.55
C ASP A 365 5.05 -41.90 -0.91
N SER A 366 5.37 -40.62 -0.73
CA SER A 366 4.51 -39.64 -0.06
C SER A 366 3.26 -39.33 -0.88
N VAL A 367 3.36 -39.31 -2.22
CA VAL A 367 2.23 -39.14 -3.15
C VAL A 367 1.43 -40.44 -3.26
N GLY A 368 2.11 -41.59 -3.28
CA GLY A 368 1.48 -42.91 -3.32
C GLY A 368 0.60 -43.23 -2.12
N LEU A 369 0.91 -42.66 -0.94
CA LEU A 369 0.05 -42.74 0.26
C LEU A 369 -1.35 -42.12 0.04
N PHE A 370 -1.49 -41.19 -0.90
CA PHE A 370 -2.75 -40.58 -1.29
C PHE A 370 -3.36 -41.23 -2.53
N CYS A 371 -2.85 -42.42 -2.92
CA CYS A 371 -3.21 -43.15 -4.13
C CYS A 371 -3.06 -42.31 -5.41
N ALA A 372 -2.16 -41.32 -5.40
CA ALA A 372 -1.82 -40.51 -6.55
C ALA A 372 -0.51 -41.03 -7.17
N GLU A 373 -0.30 -40.72 -8.44
CA GLU A 373 0.90 -41.11 -9.18
C GLU A 373 1.85 -39.91 -9.30
N LEU A 374 3.15 -40.15 -9.04
CA LEU A 374 4.21 -39.22 -9.40
C LEU A 374 4.90 -39.74 -10.66
N THR A 375 5.00 -38.93 -11.71
CA THR A 375 5.87 -39.25 -12.86
C THR A 375 7.16 -38.46 -12.75
N PRO A 376 8.25 -39.02 -12.19
CA PRO A 376 9.55 -38.39 -12.23
C PRO A 376 10.13 -38.47 -13.67
N PRO A 377 10.87 -37.45 -14.13
CA PRO A 377 11.58 -37.51 -15.40
C PRO A 377 12.69 -38.56 -15.32
N GLN A 378 12.55 -39.65 -16.06
CA GLN A 378 13.48 -40.78 -16.02
C GLN A 378 14.89 -40.38 -16.51
N GLY A 379 15.88 -40.56 -15.64
CA GLY A 379 17.30 -40.57 -15.99
C GLY A 379 17.84 -41.99 -16.01
N LYS A 380 17.63 -42.74 -17.10
CA LYS A 380 18.33 -44.01 -17.35
C LYS A 380 19.21 -43.89 -18.59
N LYS A 381 20.41 -44.47 -18.53
CA LYS A 381 21.49 -44.34 -19.53
C LYS A 381 21.20 -45.01 -20.89
N GLN A 382 20.12 -45.77 -21.02
CA GLN A 382 19.57 -46.23 -22.29
C GLN A 382 18.05 -46.27 -22.14
N LEU A 383 17.34 -45.46 -22.93
CA LEU A 383 15.88 -45.43 -23.01
C LEU A 383 15.47 -46.05 -24.34
N SER A 384 14.46 -46.90 -24.35
CA SER A 384 13.81 -47.41 -25.56
C SER A 384 13.10 -46.28 -26.32
N GLN A 385 12.80 -46.45 -27.61
CA GLN A 385 12.12 -45.43 -28.44
C GLN A 385 10.83 -44.88 -27.78
N LYS A 386 10.04 -45.74 -27.14
CA LYS A 386 8.81 -45.36 -26.40
C LYS A 386 9.10 -44.56 -25.12
N GLU A 387 10.19 -44.88 -24.43
CA GLU A 387 10.64 -44.15 -23.23
C GLU A 387 11.28 -42.80 -23.61
N ILE A 388 11.91 -42.70 -24.77
CA ILE A 388 12.42 -41.43 -25.33
C ILE A 388 11.25 -40.51 -25.68
N GLU A 389 10.22 -41.01 -26.37
CA GLU A 389 9.00 -40.25 -26.66
C GLU A 389 8.31 -39.79 -25.36
N SER A 390 8.19 -40.69 -24.38
CA SER A 390 7.62 -40.35 -23.07
C SER A 390 8.48 -39.31 -22.32
N ALA A 391 9.82 -39.42 -22.37
CA ALA A 391 10.74 -38.47 -21.74
C ALA A 391 10.78 -37.11 -22.45
N GLN A 392 10.64 -37.06 -23.77
CA GLN A 392 10.49 -35.83 -24.54
C GLN A 392 9.17 -35.14 -24.22
N GLU A 393 8.09 -35.89 -24.05
CA GLU A 393 6.80 -35.34 -23.67
C GLU A 393 6.80 -34.83 -22.22
N ILE A 394 7.43 -35.56 -21.29
CA ILE A 394 7.67 -35.08 -19.91
C ILE A 394 8.51 -33.79 -19.93
N SER A 395 9.55 -33.71 -20.77
CA SER A 395 10.38 -32.51 -20.92
C SER A 395 9.58 -31.32 -21.46
N ARG A 396 8.66 -31.53 -22.41
CA ARG A 396 7.72 -30.50 -22.89
C ARG A 396 6.76 -30.04 -21.79
N VAL A 397 6.44 -30.92 -20.83
CA VAL A 397 5.54 -30.68 -19.70
C VAL A 397 6.23 -30.11 -18.46
N LYS A 398 7.57 -30.12 -18.35
CA LYS A 398 8.33 -29.34 -17.33
C LYS A 398 8.25 -27.83 -17.55
N ILE A 399 8.07 -27.44 -18.80
CA ILE A 399 8.12 -26.06 -19.27
C ILE A 399 7.13 -25.11 -18.56
N PRO A 400 5.87 -25.49 -18.22
CA PRO A 400 4.91 -24.59 -17.61
C PRO A 400 5.31 -24.09 -16.22
N VAL A 401 5.67 -24.97 -15.28
CA VAL A 401 5.93 -24.57 -13.88
C VAL A 401 7.18 -23.68 -13.79
N GLU A 402 8.26 -24.04 -14.46
CA GLU A 402 9.50 -23.24 -14.50
C GLU A 402 9.29 -21.90 -15.19
N LYS A 403 8.51 -21.87 -16.30
CA LYS A 403 8.13 -20.62 -16.96
C LYS A 403 7.31 -19.73 -16.05
N VAL A 404 6.35 -20.29 -15.29
CA VAL A 404 5.51 -19.54 -14.35
C VAL A 404 6.35 -18.99 -13.20
N ILE A 405 7.26 -19.78 -12.60
CA ILE A 405 8.18 -19.30 -11.56
C ILE A 405 9.08 -18.18 -12.10
N ARG A 406 9.63 -18.35 -13.30
CA ARG A 406 10.45 -17.32 -13.95
C ARG A 406 9.63 -16.05 -14.23
N MET A 407 8.42 -16.19 -14.75
CA MET A 407 7.52 -15.07 -15.00
C MET A 407 7.15 -14.36 -13.71
N LEU A 408 6.85 -15.09 -12.64
CA LEU A 408 6.56 -14.54 -11.32
C LEU A 408 7.69 -13.64 -10.82
N ARG A 409 8.95 -14.11 -10.91
CA ARG A 409 10.14 -13.33 -10.52
C ARG A 409 10.43 -12.15 -11.42
N GLN A 410 10.25 -12.32 -12.73
CA GLN A 410 10.44 -11.25 -13.71
C GLN A 410 9.35 -10.18 -13.62
N LYS A 411 8.12 -10.58 -13.28
CA LYS A 411 6.97 -9.70 -13.10
C LYS A 411 7.02 -8.99 -11.75
N TYR A 412 7.40 -9.64 -10.67
CA TYR A 412 7.51 -9.00 -9.36
C TYR A 412 8.96 -9.09 -8.90
N THR A 413 9.75 -8.06 -9.22
CA THR A 413 11.20 -8.07 -8.98
C THR A 413 11.54 -8.14 -7.49
N ILE A 414 10.60 -7.82 -6.60
CA ILE A 414 10.76 -8.08 -5.16
C ILE A 414 11.11 -9.54 -4.89
N LEU A 415 10.53 -10.48 -5.64
CA LEU A 415 10.81 -11.93 -5.56
C LEU A 415 12.07 -12.35 -6.33
N GLY A 416 12.62 -11.46 -7.17
CA GLY A 416 13.88 -11.69 -7.88
C GLY A 416 15.11 -11.19 -7.12
N SER A 417 14.90 -10.30 -6.15
CA SER A 417 15.96 -9.64 -5.38
C SER A 417 16.23 -10.30 -4.02
N THR A 418 17.33 -9.91 -3.37
CA THR A 418 17.60 -10.26 -1.98
C THR A 418 16.65 -9.48 -1.06
N LEU A 419 15.80 -10.21 -0.33
CA LEU A 419 14.81 -9.66 0.56
C LEU A 419 15.42 -9.25 1.91
N SER A 420 14.95 -8.13 2.46
CA SER A 420 15.38 -7.71 3.79
C SER A 420 14.86 -8.65 4.87
N ALA A 421 15.68 -8.87 5.90
CA ALA A 421 15.30 -9.66 7.08
C ALA A 421 14.03 -9.12 7.77
N SER A 422 13.73 -7.83 7.63
CA SER A 422 12.54 -7.17 8.17
C SER A 422 11.20 -7.66 7.59
N LEU A 423 11.22 -8.31 6.41
CA LEU A 423 10.06 -8.90 5.76
C LEU A 423 9.78 -10.34 6.19
N ILE A 424 10.73 -10.97 6.90
CA ILE A 424 10.75 -12.40 7.18
C ILE A 424 10.30 -12.72 8.61
N ARG A 425 10.33 -11.73 9.52
CA ARG A 425 10.04 -11.91 10.95
C ARG A 425 8.84 -12.84 11.17
N LEU A 426 9.10 -14.03 11.70
CA LEU A 426 8.13 -14.80 12.46
C LEU A 426 8.05 -14.12 13.83
N GLU A 427 6.90 -13.53 14.18
CA GLU A 427 6.72 -13.05 15.54
C GLU A 427 6.76 -14.24 16.51
N GLN A 428 7.64 -14.15 17.50
CA GLN A 428 7.83 -15.14 18.57
C GLN A 428 6.80 -14.96 19.70
N SER A 429 5.55 -14.65 19.36
CA SER A 429 4.48 -14.33 20.31
C SER A 429 3.45 -15.44 20.46
N GLY A 430 3.82 -16.73 20.28
CA GLY A 430 2.95 -17.87 20.57
C GLY A 430 1.65 -17.98 19.73
N GLN A 431 1.31 -16.95 18.96
CA GLN A 431 0.34 -16.96 17.89
C GLN A 431 1.12 -16.86 16.58
N VAL A 432 0.93 -17.85 15.71
CA VAL A 432 1.56 -17.89 14.39
C VAL A 432 0.89 -16.84 13.51
N GLU A 433 1.26 -15.57 13.64
CA GLU A 433 0.94 -14.60 12.59
C GLU A 433 1.68 -15.02 11.31
N ASP A 434 0.93 -15.13 10.20
CA ASP A 434 1.52 -15.41 8.90
C ASP A 434 2.54 -14.33 8.53
N SER A 435 3.81 -14.74 8.42
CA SER A 435 4.94 -13.88 8.06
C SER A 435 4.61 -13.05 6.82
N LEU A 436 5.01 -11.77 6.83
CA LEU A 436 4.73 -10.83 5.74
C LEU A 436 5.20 -11.37 4.38
N ILE A 437 6.28 -12.14 4.34
CA ILE A 437 6.75 -12.76 3.10
C ILE A 437 5.77 -13.77 2.51
N ASN A 438 5.05 -14.54 3.33
CA ASN A 438 4.00 -15.45 2.85
C ASN A 438 2.92 -14.65 2.12
N LYS A 439 2.52 -13.52 2.71
CA LYS A 439 1.50 -12.63 2.16
C LYS A 439 1.96 -11.93 0.88
N ILE A 440 3.24 -11.53 0.79
CA ILE A 440 3.83 -10.98 -0.43
C ILE A 440 3.80 -12.02 -1.55
N VAL A 441 4.32 -13.23 -1.30
CA VAL A 441 4.36 -14.31 -2.30
C VAL A 441 2.96 -14.66 -2.78
N LEU A 442 2.02 -14.88 -1.85
CA LEU A 442 0.62 -15.16 -2.15
C LEU A 442 -0.01 -14.04 -2.99
N THR A 443 0.21 -12.77 -2.61
CA THR A 443 -0.29 -11.62 -3.38
C THR A 443 0.26 -11.61 -4.81
N CYS A 444 1.57 -11.81 -4.98
CA CYS A 444 2.21 -11.89 -6.29
C CYS A 444 1.67 -13.05 -7.14
N CYS A 445 1.49 -14.24 -6.56
CA CYS A 445 0.90 -15.39 -7.24
C CYS A 445 -0.54 -15.12 -7.68
N ALA A 446 -1.35 -14.53 -6.81
CA ALA A 446 -2.74 -14.19 -7.11
C ALA A 446 -2.86 -13.14 -8.24
N LEU A 447 -2.04 -12.08 -8.17
CA LEU A 447 -2.00 -11.07 -9.23
C LEU A 447 -1.46 -11.63 -10.56
N CYS A 448 -0.55 -12.62 -10.51
CA CYS A 448 -0.11 -13.35 -11.69
C CYS A 448 -1.25 -14.08 -12.39
N ASN A 449 -2.14 -14.73 -11.63
CA ASN A 449 -3.32 -15.43 -12.17
C ASN A 449 -4.34 -14.49 -12.82
N MET A 450 -4.33 -13.19 -12.50
CA MET A 450 -5.17 -12.18 -13.17
C MET A 450 -4.63 -11.75 -14.54
N CYS A 451 -3.39 -12.14 -14.88
CA CYS A 451 -2.76 -11.80 -16.12
C CYS A 451 -2.87 -12.95 -17.13
N LYS A 452 -2.64 -12.66 -18.42
CA LYS A 452 -2.62 -13.71 -19.47
C LYS A 452 -1.65 -14.84 -19.11
N SER A 453 -2.11 -16.08 -19.23
CA SER A 453 -1.30 -17.28 -19.01
C SER A 453 -0.10 -17.31 -19.95
N THR A 454 1.02 -17.84 -19.46
CA THR A 454 2.24 -18.06 -20.26
C THR A 454 2.21 -19.37 -21.03
N VAL A 455 1.24 -20.24 -20.73
CA VAL A 455 0.99 -21.46 -21.51
C VAL A 455 0.04 -21.07 -22.64
N PRO A 456 0.40 -21.33 -23.92
CA PRO A 456 -0.52 -21.10 -25.03
C PRO A 456 -1.81 -21.88 -24.78
N SER A 457 -2.95 -21.19 -24.88
CA SER A 457 -4.23 -21.86 -25.08
C SER A 457 -4.27 -22.30 -26.54
N ASP A 458 -4.37 -23.60 -26.79
CA ASP A 458 -4.56 -24.17 -28.12
C ASP A 458 -5.88 -23.69 -28.76
#